data_AF-A0A0K1Q7M6-F1
#
_entry.id   AF-A0A0K1Q7M6-F1
#
_cell.length_a   1.000
_cell.length_b   1.000
_cell.length_c   1.000
_cell.angle_alpha   90.00
_cell.angle_beta   90.00
_cell.angle_gamma   90.00
#
_symmetry.space_group_name_H-M   'P 1'
#
loop_
_entity.id
_entity.type
_entity.pdbx_description
1 polymer ?
#
loop_
_entity_poly.entity_id
_entity_poly.type
_entity_poly.pdbx_seq_one_letter_code
_entity_poly.pdbx_strand_id
1 'polypeptide(L)'
;MEKARFSREKNVENPPPIEGRVPPNDLDAEAAVLSAVMLDPSALDKVTDLKPEYFYSEAHRRIFEACVELRAGGHPVDVLQVGSWLRDRQRLAQVGGTGYLTEILDAAPVVANVAAYGRTIHEKYRIRQLILACQKVTAQGYVDYGEAQSFIDGAEQAIYNIARTASKQSVEKLLDVMKKSFKRLNDAVSRGDRITGVSTGFDRFDAKTAGLHEGDLTIIAARPGMGKTSFVLNLAANVAAPKKREVDGDPSQTWEEPGVGAVVFSLEMPREQLANRLVCCEARVDVSKMRTGFLSPQDWSKLTQAASFLGTLPIWIDDSPGLTLIELRAKVRRLQSEFDQYDDQGRKTRKIGCVIVDYLQLMKGRDGVQSREQEISEISRGLKGLAKELEVPVLALSQLNRAVEQRSEKSKRPLISDLRESGAIEQDADNIIFIYRDDYYNKEDSAEPNVAELIIAKQRNGPTGTAKVRFDKQWTRFDNLAEGEYEDEGGD
;
A
#
# COMPACT_ATOMS: atom_id res chain seq x y z
N MET A 1 -7.02 32.28 -42.77
CA MET A 1 -7.01 30.88 -43.26
C MET A 1 -5.77 30.21 -42.67
N GLU A 2 -5.92 29.62 -41.50
CA GLU A 2 -4.82 28.99 -40.76
C GLU A 2 -5.13 27.49 -40.69
N LYS A 3 -4.33 26.66 -41.35
CA LYS A 3 -4.54 25.20 -41.42
C LYS A 3 -3.91 24.54 -40.19
N ALA A 4 -4.76 24.12 -39.26
CA ALA A 4 -4.41 23.22 -38.17
C ALA A 4 -3.89 21.87 -38.73
N ARG A 5 -2.66 21.49 -38.36
CA ARG A 5 -2.13 20.13 -38.55
C ARG A 5 -2.55 19.29 -37.34
N PHE A 6 -3.61 18.48 -37.50
CA PHE A 6 -3.88 17.37 -36.60
C PHE A 6 -2.86 16.25 -36.86
N SER A 7 -2.02 15.98 -35.88
CA SER A 7 -1.24 14.74 -35.78
C SER A 7 -2.19 13.59 -35.49
N ARG A 8 -2.37 12.66 -36.45
CA ARG A 8 -3.04 11.38 -36.21
C ARG A 8 -2.04 10.46 -35.51
N GLU A 9 -2.35 10.01 -34.30
CA GLU A 9 -1.66 8.87 -33.68
C GLU A 9 -1.71 7.67 -34.64
N LYS A 10 -0.55 7.18 -35.06
CA LYS A 10 -0.45 5.93 -35.81
C LYS A 10 -0.79 4.80 -34.84
N ASN A 11 -1.97 4.20 -35.00
CA ASN A 11 -2.24 2.89 -34.42
C ASN A 11 -1.17 1.91 -34.93
N VAL A 12 -0.30 1.46 -34.02
CA VAL A 12 0.68 0.42 -34.31
C VAL A 12 -0.11 -0.87 -34.54
N GLU A 13 -0.10 -1.37 -35.79
CA GLU A 13 -0.69 -2.67 -36.14
C GLU A 13 -0.10 -3.77 -35.26
N ASN A 14 -0.97 -4.68 -34.78
CA ASN A 14 -0.52 -5.79 -33.96
C ASN A 14 0.46 -6.67 -34.77
N PRO A 15 1.59 -7.10 -34.18
CA PRO A 15 2.55 -7.92 -34.88
C PRO A 15 1.93 -9.26 -35.31
N PRO A 16 2.37 -9.84 -36.45
CA PRO A 16 1.85 -11.09 -36.94
C PRO A 16 2.11 -12.24 -35.94
N PRO A 17 1.22 -13.24 -35.86
CA PRO A 17 1.40 -14.39 -34.98
C PRO A 17 2.68 -15.17 -35.33
N ILE A 18 3.41 -15.62 -34.31
CA ILE A 18 4.63 -16.42 -34.45
C ILE A 18 4.24 -17.84 -34.87
N GLU A 19 4.74 -18.33 -36.01
CA GLU A 19 4.45 -19.68 -36.53
C GLU A 19 4.71 -20.77 -35.46
N GLY A 20 3.72 -21.65 -35.26
CA GLY A 20 3.83 -22.82 -34.37
C GLY A 20 3.45 -22.59 -32.89
N ARG A 21 3.04 -21.38 -32.48
CA ARG A 21 2.54 -21.12 -31.11
C ARG A 21 1.11 -20.59 -31.13
N VAL A 22 0.19 -21.33 -30.52
CA VAL A 22 -1.20 -20.90 -30.35
C VAL A 22 -1.30 -20.00 -29.11
N PRO A 23 -1.90 -18.79 -29.19
CA PRO A 23 -2.14 -17.96 -28.02
C PRO A 23 -2.93 -18.72 -26.95
N PRO A 24 -2.64 -18.52 -25.64
CA PRO A 24 -3.35 -19.20 -24.57
C PRO A 24 -4.87 -19.02 -24.66
N ASN A 25 -5.59 -20.14 -24.70
CA ASN A 25 -7.04 -20.21 -24.82
C ASN A 25 -7.58 -21.44 -24.09
N ASP A 26 -8.89 -21.48 -23.93
CA ASP A 26 -9.64 -22.62 -23.42
C ASP A 26 -11.03 -22.60 -24.08
N LEU A 27 -11.13 -23.24 -25.24
CA LEU A 27 -12.35 -23.22 -26.05
C LEU A 27 -13.52 -23.94 -25.36
N ASP A 28 -13.22 -24.94 -24.53
CA ASP A 28 -14.21 -25.69 -23.78
C ASP A 28 -14.83 -24.81 -22.68
N ALA A 29 -13.99 -24.05 -21.96
CA ALA A 29 -14.48 -23.06 -20.98
C ALA A 29 -15.31 -21.96 -21.65
N GLU A 30 -14.90 -21.48 -22.83
CA GLU A 30 -15.68 -20.49 -23.60
C GLU A 30 -17.04 -21.04 -24.01
N ALA A 31 -17.09 -22.26 -24.57
CA ALA A 31 -18.33 -22.93 -24.96
C ALA A 31 -19.23 -23.19 -23.73
N ALA A 32 -18.65 -23.60 -22.60
CA ALA A 32 -19.39 -23.83 -21.36
C ALA A 32 -20.05 -22.56 -20.81
N VAL A 33 -19.37 -21.42 -20.86
CA VAL A 33 -19.98 -20.13 -20.46
C VAL A 33 -21.11 -19.74 -21.40
N LEU A 34 -20.91 -19.86 -22.72
CA LEU A 34 -21.94 -19.53 -23.70
C LEU A 34 -23.18 -20.42 -23.56
N SER A 35 -22.98 -21.74 -23.46
CA SER A 35 -24.06 -22.70 -23.24
C SER A 35 -24.85 -22.37 -21.99
N ALA A 36 -24.17 -22.16 -20.86
CA ALA A 36 -24.83 -21.83 -19.60
C ALA A 36 -25.59 -20.51 -19.65
N VAL A 37 -25.07 -19.48 -20.33
CA VAL A 37 -25.76 -18.19 -20.51
C VAL A 37 -27.01 -18.31 -21.38
N MET A 38 -26.97 -19.15 -22.43
CA MET A 38 -28.11 -19.38 -23.32
C MET A 38 -29.16 -20.35 -22.75
N LEU A 39 -28.77 -21.20 -21.79
CA LEU A 39 -29.67 -22.09 -21.04
C LEU A 39 -30.32 -21.38 -19.85
N ASP A 40 -29.55 -20.60 -19.11
CA ASP A 40 -29.97 -19.85 -17.93
C ASP A 40 -29.43 -18.42 -18.01
N PRO A 41 -30.27 -17.43 -18.37
CA PRO A 41 -29.85 -16.03 -18.44
C PRO A 41 -29.30 -15.47 -17.12
N SER A 42 -29.60 -16.08 -15.96
CA SER A 42 -29.01 -15.68 -14.67
C SER A 42 -27.54 -16.06 -14.54
N ALA A 43 -27.04 -16.96 -15.39
CA ALA A 43 -25.62 -17.30 -15.46
C ALA A 43 -24.78 -16.09 -15.89
N LEU A 44 -25.33 -15.16 -16.69
CA LEU A 44 -24.65 -13.92 -17.06
C LEU A 44 -24.33 -13.06 -15.82
N ASP A 45 -25.21 -13.07 -14.82
CA ASP A 45 -25.02 -12.34 -13.56
C ASP A 45 -23.89 -12.95 -12.69
N LYS A 46 -23.46 -14.19 -12.97
CA LYS A 46 -22.34 -14.86 -12.29
C LYS A 46 -20.99 -14.58 -12.95
N VAL A 47 -20.98 -14.01 -14.16
CA VAL A 47 -19.78 -13.66 -14.95
C VAL A 47 -19.81 -12.19 -15.39
N THR A 48 -20.31 -11.30 -14.53
CA THR A 48 -20.50 -9.86 -14.82
C THR A 48 -19.25 -9.13 -15.31
N ASP A 49 -18.09 -9.60 -14.91
CA ASP A 49 -16.81 -8.96 -15.27
C ASP A 49 -16.30 -9.43 -16.64
N LEU A 50 -16.89 -10.47 -17.24
CA LEU A 50 -16.46 -11.02 -18.51
C LEU A 50 -16.92 -10.13 -19.67
N LYS A 51 -16.00 -9.81 -20.59
CA LYS A 51 -16.28 -9.00 -21.78
C LYS A 51 -16.13 -9.82 -23.06
N PRO A 52 -16.82 -9.45 -24.16
CA PRO A 52 -16.66 -10.13 -25.45
C PRO A 52 -15.19 -10.23 -25.90
N GLU A 53 -14.38 -9.19 -25.66
CA GLU A 53 -12.95 -9.17 -26.01
C GLU A 53 -12.13 -10.28 -25.30
N TYR A 54 -12.64 -10.84 -24.20
CA TYR A 54 -11.93 -11.85 -23.41
C TYR A 54 -11.99 -13.24 -24.05
N PHE A 55 -12.90 -13.45 -24.99
CA PHE A 55 -12.95 -14.69 -25.76
C PHE A 55 -11.83 -14.69 -26.81
N TYR A 56 -11.19 -15.85 -26.96
CA TYR A 56 -10.20 -16.11 -27.99
C TYR A 56 -10.87 -16.38 -29.34
N SER A 57 -11.94 -17.19 -29.36
CA SER A 57 -12.69 -17.47 -30.57
C SER A 57 -13.49 -16.23 -30.99
N GLU A 58 -13.27 -15.79 -32.23
CA GLU A 58 -14.04 -14.73 -32.86
C GLU A 58 -15.54 -15.08 -32.98
N ALA A 59 -15.88 -16.36 -33.12
CA ALA A 59 -17.27 -16.80 -33.09
C ALA A 59 -17.85 -16.64 -31.68
N HIS A 60 -17.16 -17.13 -30.65
CA HIS A 60 -17.61 -17.03 -29.26
C HIS A 60 -17.76 -15.59 -28.77
N ARG A 61 -16.82 -14.70 -29.17
CA ARG A 61 -16.91 -13.26 -28.92
C ARG A 61 -18.21 -12.67 -29.44
N ARG A 62 -18.60 -12.97 -30.69
CA ARG A 62 -19.83 -12.47 -31.32
C ARG A 62 -21.08 -13.02 -30.63
N ILE A 63 -21.04 -14.28 -30.21
CA ILE A 63 -22.16 -14.92 -29.51
C ILE A 63 -22.32 -14.29 -28.12
N PHE A 64 -21.23 -14.08 -27.38
CA PHE A 64 -21.28 -13.43 -26.07
C PHE A 64 -21.74 -11.98 -26.17
N GLU A 65 -21.27 -11.23 -27.17
CA GLU A 65 -21.73 -9.87 -27.47
C GLU A 65 -23.25 -9.83 -27.69
N ALA A 66 -23.80 -10.77 -28.47
CA ALA A 66 -25.24 -10.90 -28.65
C ALA A 66 -25.97 -11.16 -27.33
N CYS A 67 -25.44 -12.05 -26.47
CA CYS A 67 -26.02 -12.34 -25.16
C CYS A 67 -26.06 -11.11 -24.26
N VAL A 68 -24.98 -10.33 -24.22
CA VAL A 68 -24.87 -9.11 -23.42
C VAL A 68 -25.81 -8.01 -23.94
N GLU A 69 -25.87 -7.79 -25.25
CA GLU A 69 -26.76 -6.78 -25.85
C GLU A 69 -28.24 -7.15 -25.68
N LEU A 70 -28.62 -8.41 -25.90
CA LEU A 70 -30.00 -8.87 -25.70
C LEU A 70 -30.42 -8.70 -24.24
N ARG A 71 -29.56 -9.07 -23.29
CA ARG A 71 -29.80 -8.86 -21.86
C ARG A 71 -29.97 -7.37 -21.52
N ALA A 72 -29.09 -6.52 -22.04
CA ALA A 72 -29.16 -5.08 -21.82
C ALA A 72 -30.44 -4.45 -22.41
N GLY A 73 -30.93 -4.98 -23.54
CA GLY A 73 -32.20 -4.59 -24.16
C GLY A 73 -33.45 -5.19 -23.48
N GLY A 74 -33.29 -5.99 -22.42
CA GLY A 74 -34.41 -6.64 -21.73
C GLY A 74 -35.05 -7.79 -22.51
N HIS A 75 -34.36 -8.32 -23.53
CA HIS A 75 -34.82 -9.45 -24.32
C HIS A 75 -34.36 -10.79 -23.71
N PRO A 76 -35.12 -11.89 -23.91
CA PRO A 76 -34.68 -13.22 -23.53
C PRO A 76 -33.35 -13.59 -24.20
N VAL A 77 -32.45 -14.22 -23.44
CA VAL A 77 -31.17 -14.71 -23.94
C VAL A 77 -31.28 -16.22 -24.09
N ASP A 78 -31.62 -16.66 -25.29
CA ASP A 78 -31.69 -18.07 -25.68
C ASP A 78 -31.14 -18.24 -27.10
N VAL A 79 -30.94 -19.49 -27.54
CA VAL A 79 -30.33 -19.77 -28.86
C VAL A 79 -31.13 -19.24 -30.03
N LEU A 80 -32.46 -19.17 -29.93
CA LEU A 80 -33.30 -18.61 -31.00
C LEU A 80 -33.11 -17.09 -31.08
N GLN A 81 -33.11 -16.39 -29.95
CA GLN A 81 -32.92 -14.94 -29.89
C GLN A 81 -31.51 -14.54 -30.29
N VAL A 82 -30.49 -15.23 -29.78
CA VAL A 82 -29.09 -15.02 -30.18
C VAL A 82 -28.91 -15.28 -31.68
N GLY A 83 -29.51 -16.35 -32.20
CA GLY A 83 -29.49 -16.66 -33.62
C GLY A 83 -30.17 -15.60 -34.48
N SER A 84 -31.32 -15.07 -34.05
CA SER A 84 -32.02 -13.97 -34.76
C SER A 84 -31.19 -12.69 -34.74
N TRP A 85 -30.69 -12.30 -33.57
CA TRP A 85 -29.85 -11.10 -33.42
C TRP A 85 -28.62 -11.13 -34.32
N LEU A 86 -27.96 -12.30 -34.41
CA LEU A 86 -26.82 -12.52 -35.30
C LEU A 86 -27.22 -12.50 -36.78
N ARG A 87 -28.41 -13.00 -37.14
CA ARG A 87 -28.93 -13.01 -38.50
C ARG A 87 -29.25 -11.60 -39.00
N ASP A 88 -29.93 -10.82 -38.18
CA ASP A 88 -30.38 -9.45 -38.53
C ASP A 88 -29.20 -8.52 -38.78
N ARG A 89 -28.06 -8.79 -38.14
CA ARG A 89 -26.79 -8.09 -38.33
C ARG A 89 -25.87 -8.72 -39.37
N GLN A 90 -26.32 -9.73 -40.11
CA GLN A 90 -25.53 -10.47 -41.11
C GLN A 90 -24.25 -11.12 -40.56
N ARG A 91 -24.23 -11.46 -39.26
CA ARG A 91 -23.11 -12.09 -38.55
C ARG A 91 -23.28 -13.59 -38.32
N LEU A 92 -24.48 -14.14 -38.55
CA LEU A 92 -24.79 -15.55 -38.29
C LEU A 92 -23.89 -16.53 -39.07
N ALA A 93 -23.59 -16.23 -40.34
CA ALA A 93 -22.67 -17.07 -41.13
C ALA A 93 -21.24 -17.02 -40.58
N GLN A 94 -20.82 -15.90 -39.97
CA GLN A 94 -19.47 -15.72 -39.41
C GLN A 94 -19.24 -16.52 -38.13
N VAL A 95 -20.31 -16.98 -37.47
CA VAL A 95 -20.22 -17.82 -36.27
C VAL A 95 -20.44 -19.31 -36.56
N GLY A 96 -20.55 -19.73 -37.83
CA GLY A 96 -20.81 -21.13 -38.18
C GLY A 96 -22.29 -21.49 -38.36
N GLY A 97 -23.18 -20.50 -38.40
CA GLY A 97 -24.60 -20.71 -38.63
C GLY A 97 -25.38 -21.19 -37.40
N THR A 98 -26.65 -21.56 -37.60
CA THR A 98 -27.49 -22.06 -36.51
C THR A 98 -27.02 -23.40 -35.96
N GLY A 99 -26.40 -24.25 -36.78
CA GLY A 99 -25.87 -25.55 -36.34
C GLY A 99 -24.83 -25.41 -35.25
N TYR A 100 -23.90 -24.45 -35.39
CA TYR A 100 -22.85 -24.23 -34.40
C TYR A 100 -23.39 -23.72 -33.05
N LEU A 101 -24.46 -22.92 -33.05
CA LEU A 101 -25.12 -22.51 -31.81
C LEU A 101 -25.72 -23.70 -31.05
N THR A 102 -26.25 -24.69 -31.78
CA THR A 102 -26.74 -25.94 -31.21
C THR A 102 -25.59 -26.80 -30.68
N GLU A 103 -24.47 -26.88 -31.41
CA GLU A 103 -23.27 -27.59 -30.94
C GLU A 103 -22.72 -27.00 -29.63
N ILE A 104 -22.74 -25.67 -29.48
CA ILE A 104 -22.33 -25.01 -28.24
C ILE A 104 -23.26 -25.38 -27.08
N LEU A 105 -24.58 -25.44 -27.30
CA LEU A 105 -25.51 -25.88 -26.27
C LEU A 105 -25.16 -27.29 -25.76
N ASP A 106 -24.90 -28.21 -26.70
CA ASP A 106 -24.62 -29.62 -26.40
C ASP A 106 -23.25 -29.84 -25.74
N ALA A 107 -22.32 -28.89 -25.88
CA ALA A 107 -20.95 -29.03 -25.39
C ALA A 107 -20.80 -29.03 -23.85
N ALA A 108 -21.78 -28.55 -23.08
CA ALA A 108 -21.60 -28.35 -21.64
C ALA A 108 -22.83 -28.72 -20.78
N PRO A 109 -22.88 -29.94 -20.21
CA PRO A 109 -24.05 -30.41 -19.45
C PRO A 109 -24.14 -29.98 -17.97
N VAL A 110 -23.22 -29.16 -17.41
CA VAL A 110 -23.22 -28.85 -15.95
C VAL A 110 -23.08 -27.34 -15.65
N VAL A 111 -24.21 -26.71 -15.31
CA VAL A 111 -24.37 -25.27 -14.97
C VAL A 111 -23.79 -24.89 -13.59
N ALA A 112 -23.16 -25.82 -12.87
CA ALA A 112 -22.76 -25.62 -11.47
C ALA A 112 -21.53 -24.71 -11.26
N ASN A 113 -20.71 -24.45 -12.29
CA ASN A 113 -19.44 -23.73 -12.11
C ASN A 113 -19.09 -22.69 -13.20
N VAL A 114 -20.08 -21.98 -13.72
CA VAL A 114 -19.89 -20.92 -14.74
C VAL A 114 -18.88 -19.85 -14.32
N ALA A 115 -18.84 -19.52 -13.02
CA ALA A 115 -17.94 -18.50 -12.48
C ALA A 115 -16.46 -18.94 -12.57
N ALA A 116 -16.15 -20.23 -12.39
CA ALA A 116 -14.79 -20.72 -12.56
C ALA A 116 -14.36 -20.67 -14.04
N TYR A 117 -15.23 -21.08 -14.96
CA TYR A 117 -14.94 -20.97 -16.40
C TYR A 117 -14.75 -19.52 -16.83
N GLY A 118 -15.57 -18.58 -16.34
CA GLY A 118 -15.37 -17.15 -16.56
C GLY A 118 -14.01 -16.65 -16.06
N ARG A 119 -13.54 -17.13 -14.89
CA ARG A 119 -12.19 -16.82 -14.39
C ARG A 119 -11.10 -17.40 -15.31
N THR A 120 -11.25 -18.64 -15.77
CA THR A 120 -10.31 -19.26 -16.71
C THR A 120 -10.19 -18.44 -17.99
N ILE A 121 -11.31 -18.05 -18.61
CA ILE A 121 -11.32 -17.22 -19.84
C ILE A 121 -10.59 -15.89 -19.59
N HIS A 122 -10.89 -15.22 -18.47
CA HIS A 122 -10.24 -13.97 -18.10
C HIS A 122 -8.73 -14.13 -17.85
N GLU A 123 -8.31 -15.20 -17.18
CA GLU A 123 -6.89 -15.52 -16.99
C GLU A 123 -6.18 -15.73 -18.32
N LYS A 124 -6.74 -16.53 -19.23
CA LYS A 124 -6.17 -16.75 -20.57
C LYS A 124 -6.09 -15.43 -21.35
N TYR A 125 -7.13 -14.59 -21.30
CA TYR A 125 -7.13 -13.26 -21.91
C TYR A 125 -5.98 -12.39 -21.36
N ARG A 126 -5.76 -12.37 -20.05
CA ARG A 126 -4.66 -11.60 -19.43
C ARG A 126 -3.30 -12.07 -19.93
N ILE A 127 -3.08 -13.38 -20.03
CA ILE A 127 -1.83 -13.90 -20.61
C ILE A 127 -1.70 -13.50 -22.08
N ARG A 128 -2.79 -13.51 -22.87
CA ARG A 128 -2.77 -13.00 -24.25
C ARG A 128 -2.41 -11.52 -24.32
N GLN A 129 -2.96 -10.67 -23.44
CA GLN A 129 -2.60 -9.26 -23.38
C GLN A 129 -1.14 -9.06 -23.00
N LEU A 130 -0.62 -9.85 -22.06
CA LEU A 130 0.79 -9.80 -21.67
C LEU A 130 1.71 -10.16 -22.84
N ILE A 131 1.38 -11.25 -23.58
CA ILE A 131 2.13 -11.64 -24.78
C ILE A 131 2.12 -10.50 -25.81
N LEU A 132 0.96 -9.88 -26.07
CA LEU A 132 0.86 -8.76 -27.00
C LEU A 132 1.69 -7.55 -26.55
N ALA A 133 1.71 -7.25 -25.25
CA ALA A 133 2.53 -6.18 -24.71
C ALA A 133 4.03 -6.47 -24.85
N CYS A 134 4.47 -7.69 -24.51
CA CYS A 134 5.84 -8.12 -24.74
C CYS A 134 6.23 -8.00 -26.22
N GLN A 135 5.37 -8.44 -27.14
CA GLN A 135 5.62 -8.32 -28.59
C GLN A 135 5.72 -6.85 -29.04
N LYS A 136 4.89 -5.95 -28.49
CA LYS A 136 4.98 -4.51 -28.77
C LYS A 136 6.29 -3.92 -28.26
N VAL A 137 6.71 -4.26 -27.04
CA VAL A 137 8.00 -3.84 -26.48
C VAL A 137 9.15 -4.36 -27.35
N THR A 138 9.12 -5.63 -27.75
CA THR A 138 10.11 -6.21 -28.66
C THR A 138 10.15 -5.46 -30.00
N ALA A 139 9.00 -5.20 -30.61
CA ALA A 139 8.93 -4.49 -31.89
C ALA A 139 9.46 -3.05 -31.78
N GLN A 140 9.14 -2.34 -30.69
CA GLN A 140 9.67 -0.99 -30.43
C GLN A 140 11.20 -1.00 -30.28
N GLY A 141 11.76 -2.02 -29.61
CA GLY A 141 13.20 -2.17 -29.43
C GLY A 141 14.01 -2.34 -30.73
N TYR A 142 13.37 -2.75 -31.83
CA TYR A 142 14.03 -2.89 -33.14
C TYR A 142 13.96 -1.63 -34.02
N VAL A 143 13.17 -0.62 -33.66
CA VAL A 143 12.91 0.55 -34.52
C VAL A 143 13.53 1.83 -33.96
N ASP A 144 12.91 2.43 -32.95
CA ASP A 144 13.33 3.70 -32.34
C ASP A 144 12.92 3.69 -30.87
N TYR A 145 13.86 3.27 -30.02
CA TYR A 145 13.67 3.10 -28.58
C TYR A 145 14.10 4.33 -27.78
N GLY A 146 14.45 5.45 -28.44
CA GLY A 146 14.82 6.70 -27.75
C GLY A 146 15.91 6.51 -26.68
N GLU A 147 15.70 7.12 -25.51
CA GLU A 147 16.56 6.92 -24.35
C GLU A 147 16.28 5.56 -23.67
N ALA A 148 17.34 4.78 -23.44
CA ALA A 148 17.24 3.42 -22.90
C ALA A 148 16.45 3.35 -21.59
N GLN A 149 16.63 4.32 -20.68
CA GLN A 149 15.92 4.34 -19.40
C GLN A 149 14.41 4.56 -19.59
N SER A 150 14.03 5.57 -20.37
CA SER A 150 12.62 5.84 -20.70
C SER A 150 11.93 4.66 -21.38
N PHE A 151 12.65 3.92 -22.24
CA PHE A 151 12.14 2.71 -22.88
C PHE A 151 11.90 1.57 -21.88
N ILE A 152 12.85 1.34 -20.97
CA ILE A 152 12.72 0.34 -19.90
C ILE A 152 11.53 0.69 -19.01
N ASP A 153 11.41 1.94 -18.56
CA ASP A 153 10.32 2.39 -17.69
C ASP A 153 8.96 2.27 -18.38
N GLY A 154 8.89 2.57 -19.68
CA GLY A 154 7.69 2.37 -20.49
C GLY A 154 7.29 0.90 -20.62
N ALA A 155 8.26 0.00 -20.81
CA ALA A 155 8.02 -1.44 -20.86
C ALA A 155 7.55 -1.99 -19.51
N GLU A 156 8.16 -1.55 -18.40
CA GLU A 156 7.73 -1.91 -17.05
C GLU A 156 6.30 -1.45 -16.78
N GLN A 157 5.94 -0.21 -17.13
CA GLN A 157 4.58 0.29 -16.96
C GLN A 157 3.54 -0.51 -17.78
N ALA A 158 3.87 -0.88 -19.02
CA ALA A 158 2.97 -1.67 -19.87
C ALA A 158 2.69 -3.06 -19.29
N ILE A 159 3.74 -3.74 -18.82
CA ILE A 159 3.63 -5.06 -18.16
C ILE A 159 2.87 -4.91 -16.84
N TYR A 160 3.18 -3.88 -16.06
CA TYR A 160 2.54 -3.60 -14.77
C TYR A 160 1.02 -3.39 -14.89
N ASN A 161 0.57 -2.62 -15.88
CA ASN A 161 -0.85 -2.35 -16.09
C ASN A 161 -1.66 -3.62 -16.43
N ILE A 162 -1.04 -4.62 -17.08
CA ILE A 162 -1.66 -5.91 -17.41
C ILE A 162 -1.60 -6.88 -16.22
N ALA A 163 -0.53 -6.80 -15.43
CA ALA A 163 -0.39 -7.53 -14.17
C ALA A 163 -1.42 -7.07 -13.12
N ARG A 164 -1.94 -5.84 -13.25
CA ARG A 164 -3.04 -5.33 -12.41
C ARG A 164 -4.28 -6.20 -12.62
N THR A 165 -4.56 -7.08 -11.66
CA THR A 165 -5.89 -7.66 -11.50
C THR A 165 -6.85 -6.48 -11.33
N ALA A 166 -7.95 -6.43 -12.09
CA ALA A 166 -9.03 -5.50 -11.80
C ALA A 166 -9.34 -5.66 -10.30
N SER A 167 -8.98 -4.65 -9.53
CA SER A 167 -9.21 -4.63 -8.09
C SER A 167 -10.68 -4.95 -7.89
N LYS A 168 -10.97 -6.01 -7.12
CA LYS A 168 -12.29 -6.23 -6.57
C LYS A 168 -12.63 -5.00 -5.73
N GLN A 169 -13.30 -4.02 -6.32
CA GLN A 169 -14.15 -3.13 -5.55
C GLN A 169 -15.36 -3.95 -5.14
N SER A 170 -15.22 -4.74 -4.07
CA SER A 170 -16.37 -5.37 -3.46
C SER A 170 -17.12 -4.31 -2.68
N VAL A 171 -18.23 -3.82 -3.24
CA VAL A 171 -19.24 -3.13 -2.44
C VAL A 171 -19.70 -4.12 -1.36
N GLU A 172 -19.37 -3.84 -0.10
CA GLU A 172 -19.80 -4.65 1.04
C GLU A 172 -21.10 -4.10 1.64
N LYS A 173 -21.97 -4.98 2.14
CA LYS A 173 -23.17 -4.55 2.87
C LYS A 173 -22.75 -3.92 4.20
N LEU A 174 -23.39 -2.82 4.58
CA LEU A 174 -23.10 -2.09 5.82
C LEU A 174 -23.07 -3.01 7.05
N LEU A 175 -24.01 -3.96 7.15
CA LEU A 175 -24.07 -4.90 8.28
C LEU A 175 -22.80 -5.75 8.41
N ASP A 176 -22.21 -6.19 7.29
CA ASP A 176 -21.01 -7.03 7.30
C ASP A 176 -19.77 -6.21 7.67
N VAL A 177 -19.70 -4.94 7.22
CA VAL A 177 -18.68 -3.98 7.64
C VAL A 177 -18.78 -3.72 9.15
N MET A 178 -19.99 -3.48 9.67
CA MET A 178 -20.21 -3.25 11.11
C MET A 178 -19.81 -4.46 11.95
N LYS A 179 -20.14 -5.69 11.51
CA LYS A 179 -19.70 -6.92 12.19
C LYS A 179 -18.18 -7.03 12.26
N LYS A 180 -17.47 -6.71 11.17
CA LYS A 180 -16.00 -6.67 11.15
C LYS A 180 -15.46 -5.62 12.14
N SER A 181 -16.02 -4.42 12.15
CA SER A 181 -15.61 -3.33 13.05
C SER A 181 -15.84 -3.67 14.53
N PHE A 182 -17.01 -4.22 14.88
CA PHE A 182 -17.29 -4.64 16.26
C PHE A 182 -16.39 -5.79 16.72
N LYS A 183 -16.06 -6.73 15.82
CA LYS A 183 -15.09 -7.78 16.13
C LYS A 183 -13.73 -7.19 16.48
N ARG A 184 -13.22 -6.23 15.69
CA ARG A 184 -11.94 -5.54 15.95
C ARG A 184 -11.92 -4.82 17.30
N LEU A 185 -13.02 -4.14 17.65
CA LEU A 185 -13.18 -3.50 18.95
C LEU A 185 -13.18 -4.51 20.10
N ASN A 186 -13.93 -5.60 19.96
CA ASN A 186 -13.98 -6.63 20.99
C ASN A 186 -12.62 -7.31 21.18
N ASP A 187 -11.90 -7.56 20.08
CA ASP A 187 -10.54 -8.12 20.12
C ASP A 187 -9.57 -7.18 20.85
N ALA A 188 -9.70 -5.86 20.67
CA ALA A 188 -8.89 -4.87 21.39
C ALA A 188 -9.20 -4.85 22.90
N VAL A 189 -10.49 -4.81 23.26
CA VAL A 189 -10.93 -4.85 24.67
C VAL A 189 -10.48 -6.15 25.35
N SER A 190 -10.57 -7.28 24.65
CA SER A 190 -10.14 -8.60 25.18
C SER A 190 -8.64 -8.68 25.45
N ARG A 191 -7.82 -7.89 24.75
CA ARG A 191 -6.37 -7.79 25.01
C ARG A 191 -6.03 -6.89 26.19
N GLY A 192 -7.00 -6.25 26.83
CA GLY A 192 -6.77 -5.22 27.86
C GLY A 192 -6.24 -3.90 27.28
N ASP A 193 -6.07 -3.81 25.96
CA ASP A 193 -5.61 -2.62 25.27
C ASP A 193 -6.80 -1.69 24.98
N ARG A 194 -6.70 -0.44 25.43
CA ARG A 194 -7.57 0.64 24.92
C ARG A 194 -7.18 1.10 23.51
N ILE A 195 -6.41 0.30 22.78
CA ILE A 195 -5.77 0.62 21.51
C ILE A 195 -6.30 -0.32 20.43
N THR A 196 -7.00 0.23 19.44
CA THR A 196 -7.63 -0.53 18.35
C THR A 196 -6.71 -0.75 17.16
N GLY A 197 -5.70 0.12 16.97
CA GLY A 197 -4.67 0.00 15.95
C GLY A 197 -3.40 -0.70 16.45
N VAL A 198 -2.32 -0.59 15.68
CA VAL A 198 -0.98 -1.03 16.07
C VAL A 198 -0.41 -0.03 17.07
N SER A 199 -0.22 -0.45 18.31
CA SER A 199 0.36 0.41 19.36
C SER A 199 1.81 0.78 19.05
N THR A 200 2.11 2.07 19.20
CA THR A 200 3.43 2.67 18.93
C THR A 200 4.42 2.51 20.08
N GLY A 201 3.94 2.13 21.26
CA GLY A 201 4.73 2.06 22.50
C GLY A 201 4.88 3.40 23.22
N PHE A 202 4.24 4.46 22.70
CA PHE A 202 4.20 5.77 23.34
C PHE A 202 2.82 6.01 23.95
N ASP A 203 2.65 5.83 25.26
CA ASP A 203 1.35 5.65 25.91
C ASP A 203 0.41 6.85 25.71
N ARG A 204 0.90 8.08 25.87
CA ARG A 204 0.10 9.30 25.65
C ARG A 204 -0.22 9.54 24.19
N PHE A 205 0.66 9.12 23.28
CA PHE A 205 0.42 9.22 21.85
C PHE A 205 -0.62 8.18 21.41
N ASP A 206 -0.48 6.93 21.86
CA ASP A 206 -1.45 5.86 21.64
C ASP A 206 -2.81 6.18 22.28
N ALA A 207 -2.86 6.83 23.43
CA ALA A 207 -4.12 7.28 24.05
C ALA A 207 -4.89 8.30 23.19
N LYS A 208 -4.18 9.17 22.46
CA LYS A 208 -4.78 10.18 21.56
C LYS A 208 -5.09 9.63 20.17
N THR A 209 -4.28 8.70 19.67
CA THR A 209 -4.38 8.16 18.30
C THR A 209 -5.14 6.83 18.20
N ALA A 210 -5.31 6.13 19.32
CA ALA A 210 -5.70 4.73 19.38
C ALA A 210 -4.78 3.81 18.54
N GLY A 211 -3.50 4.18 18.42
CA GLY A 211 -2.48 3.47 17.66
C GLY A 211 -2.51 3.79 16.16
N LEU A 212 -1.75 3.02 15.37
CA LEU A 212 -1.65 3.15 13.92
C LEU A 212 -2.69 2.27 13.23
N HIS A 213 -3.53 2.86 12.38
CA HIS A 213 -4.62 2.14 11.73
C HIS A 213 -4.28 1.71 10.30
N GLU A 214 -4.74 0.51 9.94
CA GLU A 214 -4.55 -0.05 8.60
C GLU A 214 -5.24 0.84 7.56
N GLY A 215 -4.57 1.11 6.44
CA GLY A 215 -5.13 1.99 5.41
C GLY A 215 -4.84 3.48 5.61
N ASP A 216 -4.29 3.88 6.76
CA ASP A 216 -3.95 5.27 7.05
C ASP A 216 -2.55 5.65 6.57
N LEU A 217 -2.45 6.87 6.05
CA LEU A 217 -1.22 7.58 5.76
C LEU A 217 -0.98 8.61 6.87
N THR A 218 0.06 8.39 7.66
CA THR A 218 0.52 9.30 8.71
C THR A 218 1.77 10.04 8.23
N ILE A 219 1.72 11.37 8.21
CA ILE A 219 2.87 12.20 7.88
C ILE A 219 3.56 12.61 9.17
N ILE A 220 4.87 12.33 9.28
CA ILE A 220 5.70 12.78 10.40
C ILE A 220 6.66 13.83 9.89
N ALA A 221 6.56 15.05 10.40
CA ALA A 221 7.39 16.15 9.93
C ALA A 221 8.12 16.87 11.05
N ALA A 222 9.35 17.26 10.77
CA ALA A 222 10.17 18.01 11.71
C ALA A 222 11.26 18.79 10.96
N ARG A 223 11.91 19.71 11.67
CA ARG A 223 13.15 20.33 11.20
C ARG A 223 14.34 19.36 11.32
N PRO A 224 15.39 19.52 10.49
CA PRO A 224 16.62 18.75 10.65
C PRO A 224 17.18 18.81 12.07
N GLY A 225 17.60 17.68 12.61
CA GLY A 225 18.13 17.59 13.99
C GLY A 225 17.08 17.45 15.10
N MET A 226 15.78 17.57 14.80
CA MET A 226 14.70 17.39 15.79
C MET A 226 14.46 15.92 16.20
N GLY A 227 15.10 14.96 15.52
CA GLY A 227 14.96 13.54 15.87
C GLY A 227 13.92 12.77 15.04
N LYS A 228 13.51 13.27 13.87
CA LYS A 228 12.53 12.62 12.96
C LYS A 228 12.83 11.14 12.70
N THR A 229 14.03 10.84 12.18
CA THR A 229 14.48 9.46 11.92
C THR A 229 14.58 8.65 13.21
N SER A 230 15.08 9.26 14.30
CA SER A 230 15.19 8.60 15.60
C SER A 230 13.82 8.17 16.13
N PHE A 231 12.82 9.05 16.07
CA PHE A 231 11.46 8.76 16.50
C PHE A 231 10.87 7.55 15.78
N VAL A 232 10.96 7.52 14.44
CA VAL A 232 10.38 6.40 13.68
C VAL A 232 11.14 5.09 13.83
N LEU A 233 12.46 5.13 14.09
CA LEU A 233 13.23 3.94 14.45
C LEU A 233 12.82 3.39 15.82
N ASN A 234 12.62 4.27 16.82
CA ASN A 234 12.14 3.86 18.15
C ASN A 234 10.73 3.27 18.04
N LEU A 235 9.84 3.90 17.26
CA LEU A 235 8.50 3.38 16.95
C LEU A 235 8.59 2.00 16.28
N ALA A 236 9.44 1.83 15.26
CA ALA A 236 9.60 0.55 14.57
C ALA A 236 10.06 -0.56 15.53
N ALA A 237 11.02 -0.26 16.42
CA ALA A 237 11.47 -1.19 17.44
C ALA A 237 10.35 -1.55 18.44
N ASN A 238 9.59 -0.57 18.93
CA ASN A 238 8.48 -0.78 19.86
C ASN A 238 7.34 -1.60 19.25
N VAL A 239 7.06 -1.39 17.96
CA VAL A 239 6.03 -2.13 17.20
C VAL A 239 6.44 -3.58 16.96
N ALA A 240 7.73 -3.81 16.71
CA ALA A 240 8.30 -5.13 16.43
C ALA A 240 8.64 -5.93 17.69
N ALA A 241 8.81 -5.27 18.84
CA ALA A 241 9.09 -5.91 20.11
C ALA A 241 7.87 -6.72 20.61
N PRO A 242 8.11 -7.91 21.20
CA PRO A 242 7.04 -8.67 21.84
C PRO A 242 6.50 -7.93 23.08
N LYS A 243 5.21 -8.08 23.34
CA LYS A 243 4.52 -7.42 24.46
C LYS A 243 4.08 -8.46 25.48
N LYS A 244 4.40 -8.21 26.75
CA LYS A 244 3.87 -9.03 27.85
C LYS A 244 2.42 -8.65 28.11
N ARG A 245 1.56 -9.65 28.15
CA ARG A 245 0.11 -9.51 28.34
C ARG A 245 -0.34 -10.30 29.54
N GLU A 246 -1.18 -9.71 30.37
CA GLU A 246 -1.82 -10.40 31.49
C GLU A 246 -2.99 -11.24 30.99
N VAL A 247 -3.21 -12.40 31.62
CA VAL A 247 -4.38 -13.26 31.36
C VAL A 247 -5.51 -12.77 32.26
N ASP A 248 -6.62 -12.32 31.67
CA ASP A 248 -7.81 -11.86 32.39
C ASP A 248 -7.56 -10.80 33.48
N GLY A 249 -6.51 -9.99 33.31
CA GLY A 249 -6.11 -8.95 34.28
C GLY A 249 -5.46 -9.48 35.56
N ASP A 250 -4.97 -10.73 35.55
CA ASP A 250 -4.15 -11.31 36.61
C ASP A 250 -2.65 -11.06 36.33
N PRO A 251 -1.98 -10.19 37.10
CA PRO A 251 -0.55 -9.88 36.92
C PRO A 251 0.37 -11.08 37.16
N SER A 252 -0.12 -12.13 37.82
CA SER A 252 0.66 -13.34 38.10
C SER A 252 0.72 -14.31 36.90
N GLN A 253 -0.15 -14.12 35.91
CA GLN A 253 -0.24 -14.96 34.71
C GLN A 253 -0.07 -14.10 33.47
N THR A 254 1.09 -14.23 32.82
CA THR A 254 1.39 -13.47 31.60
C THR A 254 1.65 -14.38 30.40
N TRP A 255 1.21 -13.96 29.22
CA TRP A 255 1.61 -14.52 27.94
C TRP A 255 2.35 -13.46 27.12
N GLU A 256 3.12 -13.91 26.13
CA GLU A 256 3.90 -13.02 25.27
C GLU A 256 3.21 -12.87 23.91
N GLU A 257 2.72 -11.68 23.63
CA GLU A 257 2.19 -11.31 22.32
C GLU A 257 3.36 -11.02 21.38
N PRO A 258 3.49 -11.76 20.26
CA PRO A 258 4.54 -11.47 19.30
C PRO A 258 4.32 -10.07 18.70
N GLY A 259 5.42 -9.33 18.51
CA GLY A 259 5.39 -8.07 17.79
C GLY A 259 5.02 -8.23 16.32
N VAL A 260 4.69 -7.12 15.68
CA VAL A 260 4.32 -7.08 14.25
C VAL A 260 5.46 -6.51 13.40
N GLY A 261 5.46 -6.81 12.10
CA GLY A 261 6.56 -6.45 11.21
C GLY A 261 6.67 -4.94 10.96
N ALA A 262 7.88 -4.40 10.98
CA ALA A 262 8.16 -3.00 10.62
C ALA A 262 9.11 -2.92 9.42
N VAL A 263 8.75 -2.18 8.38
CA VAL A 263 9.56 -2.03 7.16
C VAL A 263 9.99 -0.59 7.02
N VAL A 264 11.29 -0.33 6.94
CA VAL A 264 11.87 1.02 6.85
C VAL A 264 12.54 1.19 5.49
N PHE A 265 12.02 2.11 4.68
CA PHE A 265 12.65 2.56 3.44
C PHE A 265 13.39 3.86 3.71
N SER A 266 14.71 3.82 3.70
CA SER A 266 15.59 4.94 4.01
C SER A 266 16.28 5.47 2.76
N LEU A 267 15.81 6.60 2.28
CA LEU A 267 16.30 7.25 1.07
C LEU A 267 17.42 8.26 1.37
N GLU A 268 17.55 8.70 2.63
CA GLU A 268 18.58 9.64 3.07
C GLU A 268 19.79 8.94 3.70
N MET A 269 19.56 7.91 4.53
CA MET A 269 20.59 7.29 5.35
C MET A 269 20.85 5.83 4.96
N PRO A 270 22.13 5.39 4.89
CA PRO A 270 22.46 3.98 4.69
C PRO A 270 21.94 3.09 5.82
N ARG A 271 21.60 1.83 5.50
CA ARG A 271 21.03 0.87 6.44
C ARG A 271 21.92 0.63 7.67
N GLU A 272 23.24 0.63 7.50
CA GLU A 272 24.20 0.40 8.59
C GLU A 272 24.15 1.55 9.62
N GLN A 273 23.93 2.78 9.17
CA GLN A 273 23.81 3.92 10.08
C GLN A 273 22.52 3.86 10.89
N LEU A 274 21.43 3.40 10.28
CA LEU A 274 20.16 3.18 11.00
C LEU A 274 20.27 2.04 12.00
N ALA A 275 20.89 0.92 11.61
CA ALA A 275 21.13 -0.21 12.50
C ALA A 275 21.98 0.20 13.71
N ASN A 276 23.08 0.94 13.49
CA ASN A 276 23.91 1.45 14.58
C ASN A 276 23.14 2.35 15.55
N ARG A 277 22.23 3.20 15.04
CA ARG A 277 21.36 4.03 15.88
C ARG A 277 20.39 3.18 16.70
N LEU A 278 19.74 2.19 16.10
CA LEU A 278 18.86 1.27 16.82
C LEU A 278 19.61 0.54 17.94
N VAL A 279 20.79 -0.01 17.65
CA VAL A 279 21.60 -0.72 18.65
C VAL A 279 22.06 0.21 19.77
N CYS A 280 22.51 1.44 19.46
CA CYS A 280 22.87 2.42 20.49
C CYS A 280 21.68 2.82 21.38
N CYS A 281 20.52 3.03 20.75
CA CYS A 281 19.27 3.38 21.41
C CYS A 281 18.83 2.28 22.40
N GLU A 282 18.88 1.03 21.96
CA GLU A 282 18.54 -0.12 22.79
C GLU A 282 19.58 -0.36 23.90
N ALA A 283 20.87 -0.29 23.56
CA ALA A 283 21.97 -0.49 24.51
C ALA A 283 22.14 0.65 25.52
N ARG A 284 21.50 1.80 25.30
CA ARG A 284 21.74 3.07 26.01
C ARG A 284 23.24 3.43 26.03
N VAL A 285 23.87 3.34 24.86
CA VAL A 285 25.28 3.68 24.63
C VAL A 285 25.34 4.93 23.75
N ASP A 286 26.23 5.87 24.10
CA ASP A 286 26.38 7.12 23.37
C ASP A 286 26.76 6.87 21.91
N VAL A 287 25.95 7.39 20.99
CA VAL A 287 26.13 7.20 19.54
C VAL A 287 27.48 7.76 19.03
N SER A 288 28.03 8.77 19.71
CA SER A 288 29.32 9.37 19.38
C SER A 288 30.49 8.43 19.70
N LYS A 289 30.37 7.59 20.74
CA LYS A 289 31.38 6.55 21.06
C LYS A 289 31.43 5.49 19.98
N MET A 290 30.27 5.06 19.48
CA MET A 290 30.20 4.10 18.38
C MET A 290 30.82 4.67 17.10
N ARG A 291 30.57 5.95 16.80
CA ARG A 291 31.15 6.64 15.63
C ARG A 291 32.67 6.82 15.73
N THR A 292 33.19 7.05 16.93
CA THR A 292 34.63 7.30 17.15
C THR A 292 35.43 6.04 17.44
N GLY A 293 34.77 4.91 17.72
CA GLY A 293 35.40 3.65 18.10
C GLY A 293 35.89 3.59 19.56
N PHE A 294 35.68 4.64 20.35
CA PHE A 294 36.06 4.68 21.77
C PHE A 294 34.99 4.00 22.65
N LEU A 295 34.92 2.67 22.56
CA LEU A 295 34.00 1.85 23.33
C LEU A 295 34.74 1.11 24.44
N SER A 296 34.23 1.22 25.67
CA SER A 296 34.71 0.39 26.78
C SER A 296 34.30 -1.07 26.60
N PRO A 297 34.95 -2.04 27.28
CA PRO A 297 34.50 -3.43 27.29
C PRO A 297 33.04 -3.60 27.76
N GLN A 298 32.57 -2.73 28.68
CA GLN A 298 31.17 -2.73 29.11
C GLN A 298 30.23 -2.22 28.02
N ASP A 299 30.62 -1.17 27.28
CA ASP A 299 29.83 -0.67 26.15
C ASP A 299 29.68 -1.75 25.08
N TRP A 300 30.77 -2.48 24.76
CA TRP A 300 30.73 -3.62 23.84
C TRP A 300 29.74 -4.70 24.29
N SER A 301 29.76 -5.07 25.57
CA SER A 301 28.84 -6.08 26.11
C SER A 301 27.37 -5.66 25.96
N LYS A 302 27.05 -4.39 26.25
CA LYS A 302 25.69 -3.83 26.07
C LYS A 302 25.27 -3.82 24.60
N LEU A 303 26.15 -3.38 23.70
CA LEU A 303 25.88 -3.34 22.27
C LEU A 303 25.62 -4.74 21.70
N THR A 304 26.40 -5.74 22.11
CA THR A 304 26.20 -7.14 21.67
C THR A 304 24.87 -7.70 22.16
N GLN A 305 24.48 -7.44 23.41
CA GLN A 305 23.18 -7.86 23.93
C GLN A 305 22.02 -7.20 23.18
N ALA A 306 22.10 -5.89 22.97
CA ALA A 306 21.10 -5.13 22.21
C ALA A 306 20.99 -5.62 20.76
N ALA A 307 22.12 -5.88 20.09
CA ALA A 307 22.12 -6.42 18.73
C ALA A 307 21.50 -7.82 18.66
N SER A 308 21.78 -8.67 19.65
CA SER A 308 21.16 -10.01 19.74
C SER A 308 19.65 -9.91 19.90
N PHE A 309 19.15 -9.00 20.74
CA PHE A 309 17.72 -8.78 20.92
C PHE A 309 17.07 -8.23 19.64
N LEU A 310 17.61 -7.15 19.07
CA LEU A 310 17.10 -6.54 17.84
C LEU A 310 17.11 -7.51 16.66
N GLY A 311 18.08 -8.42 16.58
CA GLY A 311 18.15 -9.47 15.55
C GLY A 311 17.02 -10.49 15.61
N THR A 312 16.27 -10.57 16.72
CA THR A 312 15.06 -11.40 16.82
C THR A 312 13.79 -10.70 16.31
N LEU A 313 13.84 -9.38 16.13
CA LEU A 313 12.66 -8.59 15.80
C LEU A 313 12.38 -8.59 14.28
N PRO A 314 11.11 -8.59 13.86
CA PRO A 314 10.71 -8.52 12.45
C PRO A 314 10.86 -7.09 11.90
N ILE A 315 12.10 -6.61 11.75
CA ILE A 315 12.41 -5.29 11.19
C ILE A 315 13.21 -5.46 9.89
N TRP A 316 12.74 -4.85 8.81
CA TRP A 316 13.44 -4.81 7.53
C TRP A 316 13.82 -3.39 7.17
N ILE A 317 15.05 -3.20 6.67
CA ILE A 317 15.56 -1.90 6.24
C ILE A 317 15.99 -2.01 4.77
N ASP A 318 15.50 -1.09 3.95
CA ASP A 318 15.87 -0.95 2.55
C ASP A 318 16.38 0.48 2.32
N ASP A 319 17.62 0.61 1.81
CA ASP A 319 18.26 1.90 1.53
C ASP A 319 18.49 2.13 0.02
N SER A 320 17.66 1.50 -0.82
CA SER A 320 17.78 1.64 -2.28
C SER A 320 17.54 3.10 -2.69
N PRO A 321 18.49 3.76 -3.39
CA PRO A 321 18.31 5.14 -3.82
C PRO A 321 17.28 5.24 -4.92
N GLY A 322 16.59 6.39 -5.00
CA GLY A 322 15.67 6.68 -6.11
C GLY A 322 14.38 5.85 -6.12
N LEU A 323 13.96 5.33 -4.96
CA LEU A 323 12.77 4.49 -4.80
C LEU A 323 11.51 5.11 -5.42
N THR A 324 10.90 4.39 -6.35
CA THR A 324 9.60 4.75 -6.94
C THR A 324 8.45 4.13 -6.15
N LEU A 325 7.23 4.67 -6.33
CA LEU A 325 6.02 4.07 -5.73
C LEU A 325 5.75 2.62 -6.18
N ILE A 326 6.13 2.28 -7.42
CA ILE A 326 5.91 0.95 -7.99
C ILE A 326 6.83 -0.06 -7.31
N GLU A 327 8.11 0.28 -7.17
CA GLU A 327 9.10 -0.53 -6.47
C GLU A 327 8.76 -0.69 -4.99
N LEU A 328 8.40 0.41 -4.30
CA LEU A 328 7.94 0.37 -2.92
C LEU A 328 6.79 -0.62 -2.74
N ARG A 329 5.76 -0.51 -3.60
CA ARG A 329 4.59 -1.42 -3.57
C ARG A 329 5.01 -2.86 -3.81
N ALA A 330 5.87 -3.13 -4.79
CA ALA A 330 6.33 -4.46 -5.12
C ALA A 330 7.11 -5.10 -3.97
N LYS A 331 8.01 -4.35 -3.33
CA LYS A 331 8.81 -4.80 -2.19
C LYS A 331 7.94 -5.11 -0.97
N VAL A 332 7.02 -4.20 -0.60
CA VAL A 332 6.11 -4.43 0.53
C VAL A 332 5.20 -5.63 0.28
N ARG A 333 4.64 -5.79 -0.93
CA ARG A 333 3.81 -6.95 -1.28
C ARG A 333 4.54 -8.26 -1.20
N ARG A 334 5.76 -8.31 -1.74
CA ARG A 334 6.60 -9.50 -1.66
C ARG A 334 6.85 -9.87 -0.20
N LEU A 335 7.23 -8.89 0.62
CA LEU A 335 7.47 -9.13 2.03
C LEU A 335 6.20 -9.56 2.78
N GLN A 336 5.03 -8.96 2.52
CA GLN A 336 3.76 -9.44 3.07
C GLN A 336 3.49 -10.89 2.68
N SER A 337 3.75 -11.29 1.44
CA SER A 337 3.54 -12.66 1.00
C SER A 337 4.47 -13.68 1.66
N GLU A 338 5.66 -13.24 2.07
CA GLU A 338 6.67 -14.07 2.74
C GLU A 338 6.46 -14.11 4.27
N PHE A 339 6.00 -13.01 4.87
CA PHE A 339 5.93 -12.84 6.33
C PHE A 339 4.53 -13.01 6.92
N ASP A 340 3.46 -12.58 6.22
CA ASP A 340 2.11 -12.69 6.76
C ASP A 340 1.73 -14.17 6.90
N GLN A 341 1.26 -14.54 8.09
CA GLN A 341 0.78 -15.88 8.39
C GLN A 341 -0.67 -15.82 8.84
N TYR A 342 -1.45 -16.82 8.47
CA TYR A 342 -2.87 -16.92 8.81
C TYR A 342 -3.11 -18.18 9.62
N ASP A 343 -3.99 -18.09 10.62
CA ASP A 343 -4.54 -19.28 11.28
C ASP A 343 -5.67 -19.91 10.44
N ASP A 344 -6.15 -21.08 10.88
CA ASP A 344 -7.24 -21.82 10.24
C ASP A 344 -8.56 -21.03 10.16
N GLN A 345 -8.69 -19.96 10.95
CA GLN A 345 -9.84 -19.06 10.97
C GLN A 345 -9.64 -17.84 10.06
N GLY A 346 -8.53 -17.79 9.31
CA GLY A 346 -8.19 -16.69 8.41
C GLY A 346 -7.72 -15.42 9.12
N ARG A 347 -7.36 -15.49 10.41
CA ARG A 347 -6.80 -14.34 11.15
C ARG A 347 -5.30 -14.27 10.93
N LYS A 348 -4.79 -13.07 10.68
CA LYS A 348 -3.34 -12.84 10.58
C LYS A 348 -2.69 -13.05 11.94
N THR A 349 -1.91 -14.11 12.09
CA THR A 349 -1.11 -14.41 13.30
C THR A 349 0.25 -13.72 13.28
N ARG A 350 0.76 -13.45 12.07
CA ARG A 350 1.89 -12.55 11.82
C ARG A 350 1.49 -11.62 10.69
N LYS A 351 1.85 -10.34 10.83
CA LYS A 351 1.57 -9.33 9.80
C LYS A 351 2.60 -8.21 9.82
N ILE A 352 2.75 -7.53 8.69
CA ILE A 352 3.35 -6.20 8.68
C ILE A 352 2.43 -5.23 9.41
N GLY A 353 2.95 -4.58 10.47
CA GLY A 353 2.24 -3.60 11.28
C GLY A 353 2.52 -2.16 10.89
N CYS A 354 3.63 -1.87 10.21
CA CYS A 354 3.86 -0.54 9.63
C CYS A 354 4.88 -0.54 8.48
N VAL A 355 4.71 0.42 7.58
CA VAL A 355 5.68 0.77 6.53
C VAL A 355 6.12 2.21 6.72
N ILE A 356 7.42 2.43 6.86
CA ILE A 356 8.03 3.74 7.12
C ILE A 356 8.85 4.16 5.89
N VAL A 357 8.70 5.40 5.45
CA VAL A 357 9.47 6.00 4.33
C VAL A 357 10.19 7.26 4.80
N ASP A 358 11.52 7.21 4.89
CA ASP A 358 12.39 8.32 5.29
C ASP A 358 13.24 8.83 4.10
N TYR A 359 12.86 9.87 3.38
CA TYR A 359 11.67 10.71 3.51
C TYR A 359 11.03 10.96 2.15
N LEU A 360 9.76 11.36 2.16
CA LEU A 360 8.89 11.43 0.98
C LEU A 360 9.51 12.27 -0.15
N GLN A 361 10.17 13.38 0.17
CA GLN A 361 10.82 14.25 -0.81
C GLN A 361 12.13 13.68 -1.40
N LEU A 362 12.50 12.41 -1.18
CA LEU A 362 13.56 11.75 -1.94
C LEU A 362 13.03 10.64 -2.86
N MET A 363 11.72 10.35 -2.81
CA MET A 363 11.09 9.45 -3.76
C MET A 363 11.08 10.08 -5.15
N LYS A 364 11.17 9.24 -6.17
CA LYS A 364 11.02 9.63 -7.57
C LYS A 364 9.58 9.45 -8.02
N GLY A 365 9.00 10.51 -8.57
CA GLY A 365 7.76 10.43 -9.34
C GLY A 365 7.99 9.87 -10.74
N ARG A 366 6.98 9.99 -11.61
CA ARG A 366 7.09 9.60 -13.02
C ARG A 366 7.92 10.61 -13.79
N ASP A 367 8.69 10.13 -14.77
CA ASP A 367 9.40 11.01 -15.70
C ASP A 367 8.42 11.88 -16.49
N GLY A 368 8.75 13.16 -16.65
CA GLY A 368 7.94 14.15 -17.39
C GLY A 368 7.03 15.05 -16.55
N VAL A 369 7.03 14.94 -15.22
CA VAL A 369 6.32 15.89 -14.34
C VAL A 369 7.07 17.22 -14.27
N GLN A 370 6.40 18.32 -14.62
CA GLN A 370 7.02 19.64 -14.77
C GLN A 370 7.22 20.39 -13.44
N SER A 371 6.47 20.05 -12.40
CA SER A 371 6.54 20.72 -11.09
C SER A 371 6.78 19.73 -9.96
N ARG A 372 7.71 20.08 -9.08
CA ARG A 372 8.00 19.30 -7.87
C ARG A 372 6.77 19.13 -6.97
N GLU A 373 5.92 20.15 -6.90
CA GLU A 373 4.65 20.08 -6.15
C GLU A 373 3.72 18.99 -6.69
N GLN A 374 3.64 18.85 -8.02
CA GLN A 374 2.83 17.82 -8.65
C GLN A 374 3.40 16.43 -8.39
N GLU A 375 4.72 16.30 -8.44
CA GLU A 375 5.43 15.04 -8.14
C GLU A 375 5.13 14.56 -6.71
N ILE A 376 5.28 15.44 -5.72
CA ILE A 376 4.96 15.14 -4.32
C ILE A 376 3.48 14.86 -4.12
N SER A 377 2.60 15.54 -4.85
CA SER A 377 1.17 15.28 -4.84
C SER A 377 0.84 13.87 -5.36
N GLU A 378 1.50 13.42 -6.42
CA GLU A 378 1.37 12.05 -6.93
C GLU A 378 1.93 11.02 -5.94
N ILE A 379 3.08 11.31 -5.33
CA ILE A 379 3.68 10.46 -4.30
C ILE A 379 2.73 10.29 -3.10
N SER A 380 2.20 11.39 -2.56
CA SER A 380 1.30 11.36 -1.39
C SER A 380 0.02 10.56 -1.67
N ARG A 381 -0.64 10.82 -2.81
CA ARG A 381 -1.80 10.01 -3.26
C ARG A 381 -1.44 8.55 -3.44
N GLY A 382 -0.28 8.25 -4.02
CA GLY A 382 0.19 6.89 -4.23
C GLY A 382 0.46 6.14 -2.94
N LEU A 383 1.04 6.81 -1.93
CA LEU A 383 1.25 6.26 -0.59
C LEU A 383 -0.08 5.99 0.13
N LYS A 384 -1.05 6.91 0.05
CA LYS A 384 -2.40 6.66 0.59
C LYS A 384 -3.10 5.49 -0.13
N GLY A 385 -2.92 5.40 -1.44
CA GLY A 385 -3.39 4.26 -2.23
C GLY A 385 -2.76 2.94 -1.78
N LEU A 386 -1.43 2.93 -1.57
CA LEU A 386 -0.68 1.78 -1.07
C LEU A 386 -1.16 1.35 0.33
N ALA A 387 -1.34 2.31 1.25
CA ALA A 387 -1.82 2.03 2.61
C ALA A 387 -3.16 1.27 2.56
N LYS A 388 -4.12 1.78 1.77
CA LYS A 388 -5.44 1.16 1.61
C LYS A 388 -5.40 -0.19 0.90
N GLU A 389 -4.60 -0.29 -0.17
CA GLU A 389 -4.51 -1.50 -1.00
C GLU A 389 -3.85 -2.67 -0.26
N LEU A 390 -2.86 -2.37 0.59
CA LEU A 390 -2.10 -3.38 1.33
C LEU A 390 -2.58 -3.57 2.76
N GLU A 391 -3.60 -2.80 3.18
CA GLU A 391 -4.17 -2.80 4.53
C GLU A 391 -3.09 -2.67 5.61
N VAL A 392 -2.15 -1.73 5.42
CA VAL A 392 -1.06 -1.43 6.38
C VAL A 392 -1.02 0.06 6.71
N PRO A 393 -0.66 0.43 7.96
CA PRO A 393 -0.32 1.81 8.28
C PRO A 393 0.96 2.23 7.56
N VAL A 394 0.91 3.36 6.87
CA VAL A 394 2.08 3.95 6.18
C VAL A 394 2.48 5.24 6.89
N LEU A 395 3.73 5.32 7.32
CA LEU A 395 4.32 6.50 7.93
C LEU A 395 5.32 7.11 6.95
N ALA A 396 5.04 8.31 6.47
CA ALA A 396 5.94 9.01 5.55
C ALA A 396 6.54 10.22 6.24
N LEU A 397 7.86 10.27 6.27
CA LEU A 397 8.59 11.36 6.87
C LEU A 397 8.62 12.52 5.87
N SER A 398 8.47 13.74 6.38
CA SER A 398 8.48 14.96 5.58
C SER A 398 9.36 16.01 6.24
N GLN A 399 10.05 16.81 5.44
CA GLN A 399 10.82 17.94 5.94
C GLN A 399 9.98 19.23 5.92
N LEU A 400 10.16 20.06 6.95
CA LEU A 400 9.54 21.38 7.03
C LEU A 400 10.35 22.45 6.28
N ASN A 401 9.64 23.45 5.75
CA ASN A 401 10.25 24.66 5.18
C ASN A 401 11.10 25.39 6.23
N ARG A 402 12.15 26.10 5.77
CA ARG A 402 13.03 26.87 6.69
C ARG A 402 12.34 28.08 7.32
N ALA A 403 11.23 28.55 6.74
CA ALA A 403 10.49 29.73 7.20
C ALA A 403 10.00 29.62 8.66
N VAL A 404 9.74 28.40 9.16
CA VAL A 404 9.38 28.16 10.57
C VAL A 404 10.42 28.71 11.55
N GLU A 405 11.70 28.72 11.18
CA GLU A 405 12.79 29.19 12.04
C GLU A 405 12.87 30.72 12.13
N GLN A 406 12.25 31.43 11.18
CA GLN A 406 12.22 32.89 11.14
C GLN A 406 11.12 33.48 12.04
N ARG A 407 10.23 32.64 12.57
CA ARG A 407 9.18 33.06 13.50
C ARG A 407 9.76 33.25 14.91
N SER A 408 9.10 34.08 15.72
CA SER A 408 9.45 34.26 17.14
C SER A 408 9.39 32.92 17.90
N GLU A 409 10.09 32.79 19.03
CA GLU A 409 10.30 31.51 19.72
C GLU A 409 9.02 30.73 20.04
N LYS A 410 7.99 31.38 20.60
CA LYS A 410 6.67 30.75 20.84
C LYS A 410 5.96 30.29 19.56
N SER A 411 6.35 30.85 18.41
CA SER A 411 5.80 30.58 17.08
C SER A 411 6.67 29.60 16.26
N LYS A 412 7.77 29.07 16.82
CA LYS A 412 8.60 28.03 16.16
C LYS A 412 7.97 26.63 16.17
N ARG A 413 6.84 26.45 16.86
CA ARG A 413 6.03 25.23 16.76
C ARG A 413 5.51 25.08 15.33
N PRO A 414 5.73 23.93 14.66
CA PRO A 414 5.30 23.75 13.28
C PRO A 414 3.78 23.77 13.12
N LEU A 415 3.34 24.30 11.98
CA LEU A 415 1.95 24.28 11.49
C LEU A 415 1.88 23.49 10.19
N ILE A 416 0.66 23.10 9.78
CA ILE A 416 0.42 22.39 8.53
C ILE A 416 0.95 23.17 7.32
N SER A 417 0.85 24.50 7.34
CA SER A 417 1.41 25.38 6.31
C SER A 417 2.94 25.31 6.17
N ASP A 418 3.64 24.78 7.17
CA ASP A 418 5.11 24.65 7.15
C ASP A 418 5.59 23.39 6.43
N LEU A 419 4.68 22.45 6.11
CA LEU A 419 5.01 21.31 5.26
C LEU A 419 5.50 21.82 3.90
N ARG A 420 6.62 21.28 3.44
CA ARG A 420 7.10 21.59 2.10
C ARG A 420 6.12 21.02 1.08
N GLU A 421 5.67 21.86 0.13
CA GLU A 421 4.76 21.45 -0.95
C GLU A 421 3.42 20.89 -0.36
N SER A 422 2.92 21.57 0.68
CA SER A 422 1.92 21.10 1.67
C SER A 422 0.53 20.74 1.16
N GLY A 423 0.05 21.35 0.08
CA GLY A 423 -1.38 21.31 -0.27
C GLY A 423 -1.93 19.90 -0.48
N ALA A 424 -1.23 19.06 -1.25
CA ALA A 424 -1.67 17.68 -1.49
C ALA A 424 -1.39 16.76 -0.30
N ILE A 425 -0.22 16.91 0.35
CA ILE A 425 0.15 16.14 1.54
C ILE A 425 -0.92 16.31 2.63
N GLU A 426 -1.36 17.56 2.84
CA GLU A 426 -2.41 17.86 3.80
C GLU A 426 -3.70 17.13 3.46
N GLN A 427 -4.15 17.15 2.21
CA GLN A 427 -5.43 16.54 1.82
C GLN A 427 -5.40 15.00 1.93
N ASP A 428 -4.31 14.39 1.48
CA ASP A 428 -4.18 12.95 1.35
C ASP A 428 -3.88 12.25 2.69
N ALA A 429 -3.16 12.92 3.61
CA ALA A 429 -2.85 12.37 4.92
C ALA A 429 -4.10 12.21 5.79
N ASP A 430 -4.16 11.12 6.56
CA ASP A 430 -5.16 10.94 7.61
C ASP A 430 -4.70 11.62 8.90
N ASN A 431 -3.40 11.49 9.21
CA ASN A 431 -2.77 12.07 10.38
C ASN A 431 -1.52 12.88 9.98
N ILE A 432 -1.32 14.02 10.64
CA ILE A 432 -0.11 14.85 10.50
C ILE A 432 0.45 15.10 11.89
N ILE A 433 1.65 14.60 12.12
CA ILE A 433 2.37 14.71 13.39
C ILE A 433 3.61 15.55 13.20
N PHE A 434 3.77 16.59 14.00
CA PHE A 434 5.01 17.35 14.09
C PHE A 434 5.83 16.94 15.30
N ILE A 435 7.15 16.89 15.13
CA ILE A 435 8.09 16.75 16.24
C ILE A 435 8.69 18.12 16.51
N TYR A 436 8.51 18.61 17.74
CA TYR A 436 9.08 19.85 18.22
C TYR A 436 9.86 19.62 19.51
N ARG A 437 10.99 20.32 19.64
CA ARG A 437 11.83 20.28 20.83
C ARG A 437 12.21 21.71 21.17
N ASP A 438 11.81 22.16 22.34
CA ASP A 438 12.11 23.50 22.82
C ASP A 438 13.61 23.67 23.10
N ASP A 439 14.22 22.67 23.75
CA ASP A 439 15.65 22.62 24.09
C ASP A 439 16.61 22.67 22.89
N TYR A 440 16.10 22.42 21.67
CA TYR A 440 16.87 22.58 20.44
C TYR A 440 17.09 24.07 20.10
N TYR A 441 16.07 24.89 20.32
CA TYR A 441 16.12 26.34 20.06
C TYR A 441 16.59 27.12 21.28
N ASN A 442 16.19 26.70 22.48
CA ASN A 442 16.38 27.41 23.74
C ASN A 442 17.28 26.58 24.67
N LYS A 443 18.55 26.40 24.31
CA LYS A 443 19.45 25.43 24.98
C LYS A 443 19.66 25.68 26.48
N GLU A 444 19.70 26.93 26.91
CA GLU A 444 20.01 27.33 28.28
C GLU A 444 18.74 27.67 29.09
N ASP A 445 17.68 28.08 28.40
CA ASP A 445 16.45 28.62 29.02
C ASP A 445 15.22 27.71 28.82
N SER A 446 15.40 26.50 28.28
CA SER A 446 14.26 25.60 28.05
C SER A 446 13.59 25.23 29.35
N ALA A 447 12.26 25.44 29.40
CA ALA A 447 11.44 25.07 30.54
C ALA A 447 11.33 23.54 30.70
N GLU A 448 11.49 22.78 29.62
CA GLU A 448 11.30 21.33 29.57
C GLU A 448 12.47 20.64 28.83
N PRO A 449 13.67 20.59 29.44
CA PRO A 449 14.85 20.01 28.81
C PRO A 449 14.66 18.51 28.54
N ASN A 450 15.14 18.05 27.37
CA ASN A 450 14.98 16.66 26.90
C ASN A 450 13.52 16.20 26.73
N VAL A 451 12.56 17.12 26.62
CA VAL A 451 11.18 16.80 26.26
C VAL A 451 10.97 17.11 24.77
N ALA A 452 10.29 16.19 24.09
CA ALA A 452 9.82 16.38 22.73
C ALA A 452 8.29 16.36 22.69
N GLU A 453 7.73 17.32 21.97
CA GLU A 453 6.31 17.42 21.67
C GLU A 453 6.02 16.68 20.36
N LEU A 454 5.12 15.70 20.43
CA LEU A 454 4.46 15.07 19.28
C LEU A 454 3.13 15.78 19.05
N ILE A 455 3.14 16.79 18.18
CA ILE A 455 1.98 17.65 17.91
C ILE A 455 1.14 16.98 16.83
N ILE A 456 -0.02 16.43 17.22
CA ILE A 456 -1.04 15.88 16.33
C ILE A 456 -1.81 17.05 15.71
N ALA A 457 -1.29 17.60 14.63
CA ALA A 457 -1.86 18.77 13.95
C ALA A 457 -3.09 18.42 13.10
N LYS A 458 -3.16 17.19 12.62
CA LYS A 458 -4.32 16.65 11.90
C LYS A 458 -4.56 15.21 12.33
N GLN A 459 -5.82 14.85 12.56
CA GLN A 459 -6.26 13.48 12.76
C GLN A 459 -7.70 13.34 12.24
N ARG A 460 -7.94 12.43 11.28
CA ARG A 460 -9.28 12.23 10.71
C ARG A 460 -10.24 11.51 11.66
N ASN A 461 -9.71 10.61 12.49
CA ASN A 461 -10.50 9.64 13.26
C ASN A 461 -10.45 9.87 14.77
N GLY A 462 -10.09 11.09 15.21
CA GLY A 462 -9.98 11.42 16.64
C GLY A 462 -9.45 12.84 16.87
N PRO A 463 -9.14 13.19 18.13
CA PRO A 463 -8.78 14.55 18.50
C PRO A 463 -7.37 14.93 18.01
N THR A 464 -7.17 16.21 17.75
CA THR A 464 -5.84 16.82 17.68
C THR A 464 -5.32 17.12 19.09
N GLY A 465 -4.05 17.47 19.20
CA GLY A 465 -3.42 17.85 20.48
C GLY A 465 -1.94 17.51 20.51
N THR A 466 -1.33 17.59 21.68
CA THR A 466 0.10 17.32 21.84
C THR A 466 0.32 16.15 22.80
N ALA A 467 1.17 15.20 22.43
CA ALA A 467 1.68 14.19 23.35
C ALA A 467 3.15 14.49 23.65
N LYS A 468 3.52 14.57 24.93
CA LYS A 468 4.91 14.78 25.35
C LYS A 468 5.60 13.44 25.59
N VAL A 469 6.84 13.34 25.10
CA VAL A 469 7.73 12.17 25.26
C VAL A 469 9.13 12.64 25.65
N ARG A 470 9.88 11.79 26.34
CA ARG A 470 11.29 12.05 26.64
C ARG A 470 12.14 11.83 25.39
N PHE A 471 13.15 12.66 25.19
CA PHE A 471 14.16 12.50 24.14
C PHE A 471 15.59 12.59 24.71
N ASP A 472 16.24 11.43 24.83
CA ASP A 472 17.64 11.34 25.24
C ASP A 472 18.57 11.43 24.02
N LYS A 473 19.08 12.64 23.76
CA LYS A 473 19.93 12.94 22.59
C LYS A 473 21.19 12.09 22.48
N GLN A 474 21.74 11.64 23.61
CA GLN A 474 22.98 10.85 23.65
C GLN A 474 22.80 9.47 23.00
N TRP A 475 21.62 8.88 23.18
CA TRP A 475 21.28 7.55 22.66
C TRP A 475 20.30 7.61 21.48
N THR A 476 19.87 8.82 21.10
CA THR A 476 18.82 9.05 20.09
C THR A 476 17.52 8.31 20.39
N ARG A 477 17.16 8.29 21.68
CA ARG A 477 16.09 7.47 22.24
C ARG A 477 14.88 8.33 22.59
N PHE A 478 13.70 7.84 22.23
CA PHE A 478 12.43 8.38 22.69
C PHE A 478 11.81 7.39 23.69
N ASP A 479 11.41 7.87 24.87
CA ASP A 479 10.75 7.07 25.91
C ASP A 479 9.46 7.80 26.38
N ASN A 480 8.54 7.09 27.03
CA ASN A 480 7.45 7.73 27.77
C ASN A 480 8.02 8.59 28.92
N LEU A 481 7.36 9.70 29.24
CA LEU A 481 7.68 10.46 30.45
C LEU A 481 7.22 9.67 31.68
N ALA A 482 7.85 9.90 32.83
CA ALA A 482 7.38 9.31 34.08
C ALA A 482 6.04 9.94 34.48
N GLU A 483 5.20 9.22 35.24
CA GLU A 483 3.85 9.70 35.62
C GLU A 483 3.86 11.10 36.29
N GLY A 484 4.89 11.43 37.07
CA GLY A 484 5.06 12.74 37.73
C GLY A 484 5.75 13.83 36.89
N GLU A 485 6.16 13.53 35.67
CA GLU A 485 6.75 14.50 34.73
C GLU A 485 5.75 15.00 33.70
N TYR A 486 4.55 14.42 33.68
CA TYR A 486 3.42 15.02 33.01
C TYR A 486 2.92 16.17 33.88
N GLU A 487 3.18 17.41 33.50
CA GLU A 487 2.37 18.52 34.02
C GLU A 487 0.91 18.22 33.65
N ASP A 488 0.04 18.07 34.65
CA ASP A 488 -1.39 17.85 34.44
C ASP A 488 -1.92 18.97 33.52
N GLU A 489 -2.25 18.62 32.27
CA GLU A 489 -3.13 19.45 31.43
C GLU A 489 -4.47 19.50 32.17
N GLY A 490 -4.65 20.56 32.96
CA GLY A 490 -5.87 20.81 33.73
C GLY A 490 -7.09 20.62 32.85
N GLY A 491 -8.04 19.83 33.35
CA GLY A 491 -9.32 19.61 32.69
C GLY A 491 -10.10 20.91 32.55
N ASP A 492 -10.69 21.08 31.37
CA ASP A 492 -11.90 21.85 31.13
C ASP A 492 -12.91 20.95 30.40
#